data_AF-A0A2D8R133-F1
#
_entry.id   AF-A0A2D8R133-F1
#
_cell.length_a   1.000
_cell.length_b   1.000
_cell.length_c   1.000
_cell.angle_alpha   90.00
_cell.angle_beta   90.00
_cell.angle_gamma   90.00
#
_symmetry.space_group_name_H-M   'P 1'
#
loop_
_entity.id
_entity.type
_entity.pdbx_description
1 polymer ?
#
loop_
_entity_poly.entity_id
_entity_poly.type
_entity_poly.pdbx_seq_one_letter_code
_entity_poly.pdbx_strand_id
1 'polypeptide(L)'
;MTNNQSDDACNDKSLLVSYLYDECDASARERAEAHFALCVSCRDEFEALTGVRGRLAEWMPPKPAPEFRIVPADAVAGRPGQPWTLWQSAPVWSLAAAVVFLIVASVANLEIRYGDDGVVVQTGWSNPTLPTEAVETAGDVAWYADLVALKAELRREFGASSADVSPEVATAVEPGLDAQPVPTHFQRLITESERRQQRDLALRFAHLTREAEAQRQADLLRIEERVGQIQGLTEAEVVQTNEIMDYLEAARRVSRRGVADRVDLLTDGSLRLLGYKRVTGR
;
A
#
# COMPACT_ATOMS: atom_id res chain seq x y z
N MET A 1 -24.56 -9.42 -49.17
CA MET A 1 -23.68 -10.24 -48.29
C MET A 1 -22.70 -9.37 -47.49
N THR A 2 -23.02 -8.10 -47.19
CA THR A 2 -22.09 -7.11 -46.59
C THR A 2 -22.32 -6.81 -45.10
N ASN A 3 -23.41 -7.30 -44.49
CA ASN A 3 -23.70 -7.00 -43.09
C ASN A 3 -22.80 -7.73 -42.09
N ASN A 4 -22.54 -9.03 -42.26
CA ASN A 4 -21.74 -9.80 -41.29
C ASN A 4 -20.31 -9.29 -41.11
N GLN A 5 -19.69 -8.78 -42.19
CA GLN A 5 -18.30 -8.29 -42.12
C GLN A 5 -18.20 -6.93 -41.41
N SER A 6 -19.30 -6.17 -41.42
CA SER A 6 -19.41 -4.90 -40.69
C SER A 6 -19.65 -5.15 -39.19
N ASP A 7 -20.38 -6.21 -38.84
CA ASP A 7 -20.67 -6.62 -37.47
C ASP A 7 -19.42 -7.19 -36.76
N ASP A 8 -18.63 -8.03 -37.45
CA ASP A 8 -17.35 -8.53 -36.91
C ASP A 8 -16.34 -7.39 -36.69
N ALA A 9 -16.27 -6.42 -37.62
CA ALA A 9 -15.41 -5.25 -37.48
C ALA A 9 -15.86 -4.31 -36.34
N CYS A 10 -17.17 -4.21 -36.09
CA CYS A 10 -17.71 -3.43 -34.97
C CYS A 10 -17.44 -4.10 -33.60
N ASN A 11 -17.41 -5.42 -33.56
CA ASN A 11 -17.07 -6.21 -32.37
C ASN A 11 -15.56 -6.28 -32.11
N ASP A 12 -14.72 -6.08 -33.14
CA ASP A 12 -13.27 -6.05 -32.99
C ASP A 12 -12.78 -4.71 -32.37
N LYS A 13 -12.95 -4.59 -31.05
CA LYS A 13 -12.44 -3.44 -30.28
C LYS A 13 -10.91 -3.37 -30.23
N SER A 14 -10.20 -4.44 -30.59
CA SER A 14 -8.73 -4.45 -30.61
C SER A 14 -8.18 -3.54 -31.72
N LEU A 15 -8.88 -3.47 -32.86
CA LEU A 15 -8.56 -2.56 -33.95
C LEU A 15 -8.72 -1.09 -33.53
N LEU A 16 -9.78 -0.77 -32.77
CA LEU A 16 -10.02 0.59 -32.27
C LEU A 16 -8.93 1.03 -31.27
N VAL A 17 -8.54 0.15 -30.33
CA VAL A 17 -7.51 0.46 -29.33
C VAL A 17 -6.14 0.59 -29.99
N SER A 18 -5.76 -0.33 -30.89
CA SER A 18 -4.49 -0.24 -31.61
C SER A 18 -4.39 1.03 -32.46
N TYR A 19 -5.47 1.44 -33.13
CA TYR A 19 -5.53 2.74 -33.82
C TYR A 19 -5.34 3.92 -32.86
N LEU A 20 -6.02 3.90 -31.70
CA LEU A 20 -5.93 4.97 -30.68
C LEU A 20 -4.52 5.14 -30.11
N TYR A 21 -3.74 4.07 -30.01
CA TYR A 21 -2.35 4.10 -29.51
C TYR A 21 -1.30 4.14 -30.63
N ASP A 22 -1.70 4.27 -31.89
CA ASP A 22 -0.82 4.25 -33.07
C ASP A 22 -0.01 2.95 -33.23
N GLU A 23 -0.53 1.84 -32.69
CA GLU A 23 0.07 0.50 -32.70
C GLU A 23 -0.38 -0.35 -33.91
N CYS A 24 -1.18 0.22 -34.81
CA CYS A 24 -1.70 -0.47 -35.99
C CYS A 24 -0.75 -0.34 -37.20
N ASP A 25 -0.62 -1.44 -37.97
CA ASP A 25 0.01 -1.41 -39.29
C ASP A 25 -0.81 -0.58 -40.31
N ALA A 26 -0.22 -0.27 -41.47
CA ALA A 26 -0.87 0.56 -42.50
C ALA A 26 -2.21 -0.04 -42.99
N SER A 27 -2.28 -1.37 -43.13
CA SER A 27 -3.50 -2.05 -43.59
C SER A 27 -4.60 -2.05 -42.53
N ALA A 28 -4.23 -2.13 -41.26
CA ALA A 28 -5.13 -2.03 -40.12
C ALA A 28 -5.66 -0.61 -39.97
N ARG A 29 -4.81 0.39 -40.21
CA ARG A 29 -5.20 1.81 -40.20
C ARG A 29 -6.25 2.11 -41.26
N GLU A 30 -6.05 1.67 -42.51
CA GLU A 30 -7.03 1.85 -43.59
C GLU A 30 -8.37 1.15 -43.29
N ARG A 31 -8.33 -0.06 -42.73
CA ARG A 31 -9.55 -0.79 -42.33
C ARG A 31 -10.30 -0.07 -41.21
N ALA A 32 -9.60 0.47 -40.22
CA ALA A 32 -10.21 1.23 -39.14
C ALA A 32 -10.87 2.52 -39.67
N GLU A 33 -10.18 3.26 -40.54
CA GLU A 33 -10.70 4.49 -41.14
C GLU A 33 -11.92 4.23 -42.04
N ALA A 34 -11.87 3.19 -42.87
CA ALA A 34 -13.02 2.76 -43.67
C ALA A 34 -14.22 2.39 -42.80
N HIS A 35 -13.98 1.75 -41.64
CA HIS A 35 -15.04 1.41 -40.69
C HIS A 35 -15.60 2.65 -39.99
N PHE A 36 -14.74 3.57 -39.51
CA PHE A 36 -15.17 4.82 -38.87
C PHE A 36 -15.94 5.75 -39.81
N ALA A 37 -15.71 5.66 -41.13
CA ALA A 37 -16.52 6.38 -42.11
C ALA A 37 -17.98 5.88 -42.16
N LEU A 38 -18.21 4.59 -41.86
CA LEU A 38 -19.49 3.93 -42.01
C LEU A 38 -20.24 3.70 -40.68
N CYS A 39 -19.53 3.53 -39.57
CA CYS A 39 -20.10 3.19 -38.26
C CYS A 39 -20.05 4.39 -37.30
N VAL A 40 -21.24 4.94 -36.97
CA VAL A 40 -21.37 6.05 -36.01
C VAL A 40 -20.96 5.61 -34.60
N SER A 41 -21.37 4.42 -34.15
CA SER A 41 -21.10 3.92 -32.79
C SER A 41 -19.60 3.83 -32.50
N CYS A 42 -18.81 3.26 -33.42
CA CYS A 42 -17.36 3.14 -33.24
C CYS A 42 -16.66 4.49 -33.27
N ARG A 43 -17.18 5.46 -34.03
CA ARG A 43 -16.66 6.83 -34.06
C ARG A 43 -16.94 7.55 -32.74
N ASP A 44 -18.14 7.42 -32.20
CA ASP A 44 -18.52 8.00 -30.90
C ASP A 44 -17.68 7.42 -29.76
N GLU A 45 -17.44 6.11 -29.78
CA GLU A 45 -16.53 5.44 -28.83
C GLU A 45 -15.09 5.96 -28.94
N PHE A 46 -14.57 6.11 -30.16
CA PHE A 46 -13.22 6.65 -30.39
C PHE A 46 -13.08 8.09 -29.88
N GLU A 47 -14.08 8.94 -30.12
CA GLU A 47 -14.11 10.32 -29.62
C GLU A 47 -14.17 10.34 -28.08
N ALA A 48 -14.99 9.48 -27.47
CA ALA A 48 -15.08 9.37 -26.01
C ALA A 48 -13.74 8.97 -25.37
N LEU A 49 -13.04 7.98 -25.94
CA LEU A 49 -11.72 7.55 -25.46
C LEU A 49 -10.65 8.63 -25.64
N THR A 50 -10.66 9.33 -26.77
CA THR A 50 -9.75 10.46 -27.02
C THR A 50 -10.00 11.60 -26.03
N GLY A 51 -11.25 11.88 -25.68
CA GLY A 51 -11.63 12.84 -24.65
C GLY A 51 -11.15 12.44 -23.24
N VAL A 52 -11.17 11.15 -22.89
CA VAL A 52 -10.57 10.64 -21.64
C VAL A 52 -9.06 10.89 -21.64
N ARG A 53 -8.36 10.59 -22.74
CA ARG A 53 -6.91 10.81 -22.85
C ARG A 53 -6.56 12.29 -22.71
N GLY A 54 -7.34 13.19 -23.31
CA GLY A 54 -7.17 14.63 -23.12
C GLY A 54 -7.26 15.05 -21.66
N ARG A 55 -8.29 14.60 -20.94
CA ARG A 55 -8.46 14.89 -19.51
C ARG A 55 -7.34 14.32 -18.64
N LEU A 56 -6.86 13.11 -18.96
CA LEU A 56 -5.72 12.51 -18.25
C LEU A 56 -4.40 13.22 -18.55
N ALA A 57 -4.22 13.76 -19.77
CA ALA A 57 -3.04 14.54 -20.11
C ALA A 57 -3.02 15.90 -19.40
N GLU A 58 -4.19 16.49 -19.14
CA GLU A 58 -4.33 17.71 -18.33
C GLU A 58 -4.14 17.44 -16.83
N TRP A 59 -4.31 16.19 -16.39
CA TRP A 59 -4.14 15.84 -14.99
C TRP A 59 -2.66 15.95 -14.58
N MET A 60 -2.33 17.06 -13.94
CA MET A 60 -1.07 17.22 -13.24
C MET A 60 -1.18 16.54 -11.87
N PRO A 61 -0.39 15.49 -11.58
CA PRO A 61 -0.33 14.94 -10.25
C PRO A 61 0.09 16.06 -9.28
N PRO A 62 -0.54 16.17 -8.10
CA PRO A 62 -0.16 17.16 -7.11
C PRO A 62 1.32 16.96 -6.82
N LYS A 63 2.11 18.03 -7.01
CA LYS A 63 3.56 17.98 -6.79
C LYS A 63 3.76 17.44 -5.36
N PRO A 64 4.37 16.25 -5.18
CA PRO A 64 4.75 15.85 -3.85
C PRO A 64 5.72 16.93 -3.38
N ALA A 65 5.34 17.68 -2.35
CA ALA A 65 6.30 18.43 -1.58
C ALA A 65 6.93 17.39 -0.66
N PRO A 66 8.11 16.84 -0.99
CA PRO A 66 8.80 16.03 -0.01
C PRO A 66 9.06 16.91 1.22
N GLU A 67 8.34 16.66 2.31
CA GLU A 67 8.65 17.24 3.63
C GLU A 67 9.96 16.67 4.19
N PHE A 68 10.71 15.88 3.42
CA PHE A 68 12.04 15.48 3.82
C PHE A 68 13.03 16.61 3.56
N ARG A 69 13.66 17.09 4.64
CA ARG A 69 14.82 17.98 4.58
C ARG A 69 16.06 17.10 4.39
N ILE A 70 16.76 17.28 3.28
CA ILE A 70 18.10 16.70 3.10
C ILE A 70 19.03 17.46 4.05
N VAL A 71 19.41 16.80 5.13
CA VAL A 71 20.40 17.31 6.08
C VAL A 71 21.76 16.76 5.65
N PRO A 72 22.80 17.60 5.48
CA PRO A 72 24.12 17.10 5.15
C PRO A 72 24.63 16.17 6.27
N ALA A 73 25.38 15.13 5.88
CA ALA A 73 25.70 14.00 6.76
C ALA A 73 26.44 14.41 8.06
N ASP A 74 27.16 15.53 8.00
CA ASP A 74 27.86 16.16 9.12
C ASP A 74 26.91 16.80 10.15
N ALA A 75 25.74 17.26 9.73
CA ALA A 75 24.70 17.78 10.64
C ALA A 75 23.89 16.66 11.33
N VAL A 76 24.04 15.40 10.90
CA VAL A 76 23.54 14.19 11.58
C VAL A 76 24.66 13.53 12.40
N ALA A 77 25.71 14.27 12.78
CA ALA A 77 26.69 13.82 13.76
C ALA A 77 26.05 13.66 15.15
N GLY A 78 25.24 12.61 15.28
CA GLY A 78 24.80 12.04 16.53
C GLY A 78 26.04 11.56 17.29
N ARG A 79 26.02 11.86 18.59
CA ARG A 79 26.89 11.33 19.65
C ARG A 79 27.62 10.02 19.25
N PRO A 80 28.95 9.92 19.41
CA PRO A 80 29.70 8.71 19.07
C PRO A 80 29.07 7.47 19.73
N GLY A 81 28.99 6.41 18.91
CA GLY A 81 28.18 5.22 19.06
C GLY A 81 27.99 4.71 20.48
N GLN A 82 26.72 4.60 20.85
CA GLN A 82 26.31 3.60 21.83
C GLN A 82 26.69 2.21 21.26
N PRO A 83 27.33 1.33 22.03
CA PRO A 83 27.81 0.06 21.49
C PRO A 83 26.64 -0.78 20.97
N TRP A 84 26.82 -1.30 19.75
CA TRP A 84 26.00 -2.25 19.00
C TRP A 84 25.45 -3.47 19.77
N THR A 85 25.85 -3.65 21.02
CA THR A 85 25.49 -4.78 21.89
C THR A 85 24.07 -4.70 22.43
N LEU A 86 23.39 -3.55 22.35
CA LEU A 86 21.98 -3.40 22.78
C LEU A 86 20.96 -3.93 21.75
N TRP A 87 21.37 -4.24 20.52
CA TRP A 87 20.49 -4.89 19.52
C TRP A 87 20.50 -6.42 19.65
N GLN A 88 21.45 -6.99 20.39
CA GLN A 88 21.50 -8.44 20.65
C GLN A 88 20.52 -8.88 21.74
N SER A 89 19.95 -7.93 22.49
CA SER A 89 18.85 -8.17 23.43
C SER A 89 17.47 -7.98 22.79
N ALA A 90 17.35 -8.20 21.48
CA ALA A 90 16.05 -8.22 20.82
C ALA A 90 15.31 -9.51 21.21
N PRO A 91 14.12 -9.44 21.83
CA PRO A 91 13.37 -10.62 22.20
C PRO A 91 12.90 -11.39 20.95
N VAL A 92 12.69 -12.70 21.08
CA VAL A 92 12.52 -13.69 19.98
C VAL A 92 11.43 -13.32 18.94
N TRP A 93 10.46 -12.48 19.31
CA TRP A 93 9.39 -12.00 18.42
C TRP A 93 9.85 -10.98 17.37
N SER A 94 11.05 -10.40 17.52
CA SER A 94 11.65 -9.47 16.55
C SER A 94 11.94 -10.12 15.19
N LEU A 95 12.18 -11.43 15.15
CA LEU A 95 12.41 -12.16 13.90
C LEU A 95 11.14 -12.26 13.03
N ALA A 96 9.96 -12.34 13.64
CA ALA A 96 8.70 -12.39 12.91
C ALA A 96 8.38 -11.04 12.23
N ALA A 97 8.68 -9.93 12.91
CA ALA A 97 8.47 -8.58 12.37
C ALA A 97 9.39 -8.29 11.18
N ALA A 98 10.65 -8.74 11.22
CA ALA A 98 11.59 -8.55 10.12
C ALA A 98 11.16 -9.27 8.84
N VAL A 99 10.62 -10.49 8.95
CA VAL A 99 10.11 -11.25 7.79
C VAL A 99 8.91 -10.56 7.15
N VAL A 100 7.95 -10.08 7.97
CA VAL A 100 6.80 -9.32 7.46
C VAL A 100 7.26 -8.04 6.77
N PHE A 101 8.25 -7.34 7.33
CA PHE A 101 8.79 -6.12 6.73
C PHE A 101 9.49 -6.39 5.39
N LEU A 102 10.23 -7.49 5.26
CA LEU A 102 10.84 -7.90 3.98
C LEU A 102 9.79 -8.27 2.92
N ILE A 103 8.68 -8.89 3.31
CA ILE A 103 7.57 -9.21 2.40
C ILE A 103 6.86 -7.92 1.95
N VAL A 104 6.64 -6.96 2.85
CA VAL A 104 6.03 -5.66 2.49
C VAL A 104 6.97 -4.82 1.63
N ALA A 105 8.27 -4.81 1.94
CA ALA A 105 9.29 -4.11 1.16
C ALA A 105 9.46 -4.67 -0.26
N SER A 106 9.29 -6.00 -0.45
CA SER A 106 9.34 -6.61 -1.77
C SER A 106 8.12 -6.26 -2.63
N VAL A 107 6.92 -6.18 -2.03
CA VAL A 107 5.71 -5.71 -2.73
C VAL A 107 5.82 -4.23 -3.10
N ALA A 108 6.57 -3.43 -2.33
CA ALA A 108 6.80 -2.01 -2.59
C ALA A 108 7.96 -1.72 -3.57
N ASN A 109 8.69 -2.73 -4.04
CA ASN A 109 9.92 -2.60 -4.85
C ASN A 109 10.90 -1.57 -4.24
N LEU A 110 11.15 -1.71 -2.93
CA LEU A 110 12.03 -0.85 -2.14
C LEU A 110 13.44 -1.46 -2.15
N GLU A 111 14.34 -0.93 -2.97
CA GLU A 111 15.75 -1.33 -2.97
C GLU A 111 16.55 -0.37 -2.08
N ILE A 112 17.17 -0.91 -1.03
CA ILE A 112 18.08 -0.16 -0.14
C ILE A 112 19.50 -0.65 -0.42
N ARG A 113 20.27 0.12 -1.17
CA ARG A 113 21.70 -0.16 -1.40
C ARG A 113 22.53 0.62 -0.40
N TYR A 114 23.33 -0.11 0.38
CA TYR A 114 24.31 0.46 1.30
C TYR A 114 25.69 0.26 0.68
N GLY A 115 26.35 1.34 0.28
CA GLY A 115 27.71 1.33 -0.27
C GLY A 115 28.60 2.34 0.46
N ASP A 116 29.89 2.34 0.12
CA ASP A 116 30.87 3.27 0.72
C ASP A 116 30.52 4.76 0.46
N ASP A 117 29.69 5.03 -0.55
CA ASP A 117 29.20 6.36 -0.92
C ASP A 117 27.85 6.75 -0.28
N GLY A 118 27.31 5.93 0.62
CA GLY A 118 26.08 6.21 1.39
C GLY A 118 24.91 5.27 1.11
N VAL A 119 23.73 5.64 1.62
CA VAL A 119 22.48 4.86 1.49
C VAL A 119 21.67 5.38 0.31
N VAL A 120 21.53 4.56 -0.71
CA VAL A 120 20.64 4.83 -1.84
C VAL A 120 19.35 4.04 -1.62
N VAL A 121 18.26 4.77 -1.40
CA VAL A 121 16.91 4.18 -1.32
C VAL A 121 16.22 4.44 -2.65
N GLN A 122 16.00 3.38 -3.42
CA GLN A 122 15.28 3.45 -4.69
C GLN A 122 13.88 2.86 -4.49
N THR A 123 12.85 3.71 -4.62
CA THR A 123 11.44 3.31 -4.61
C THR A 123 10.85 3.48 -6.00
N GLY A 124 10.34 2.40 -6.58
CA GLY A 124 9.60 2.45 -7.84
C GLY A 124 9.86 1.25 -8.74
N TRP A 125 8.95 0.98 -9.67
CA TRP A 125 9.19 0.07 -10.78
C TRP A 125 10.30 0.65 -11.66
N SER A 126 11.55 0.42 -11.29
CA SER A 126 12.68 0.66 -12.15
C SER A 126 12.58 -0.35 -13.30
N ASN A 127 12.50 0.16 -14.52
CA ASN A 127 13.00 -0.61 -15.67
C ASN A 127 14.40 -1.08 -15.26
N PRO A 128 14.68 -2.40 -15.22
CA PRO A 128 16.01 -2.86 -14.93
C PRO A 128 16.88 -2.36 -16.08
N THR A 129 17.64 -1.29 -15.81
CA THR A 129 18.80 -0.99 -16.66
C THR A 129 19.83 -2.00 -16.23
N LEU A 130 19.69 -3.22 -16.78
CA LEU A 130 20.72 -4.24 -16.67
C LEU A 130 22.02 -3.61 -17.18
N PRO A 131 23.16 -3.86 -16.52
CA PRO A 131 24.46 -3.56 -17.11
C PRO A 131 24.47 -4.12 -18.53
N THR A 132 24.85 -3.29 -19.50
CA THR A 132 25.17 -3.73 -20.86
C THR A 132 26.45 -4.57 -20.81
N GLU A 133 26.35 -5.76 -20.22
CA GLU A 133 27.15 -6.89 -20.65
C GLU A 133 26.46 -7.46 -21.88
N ALA A 134 27.23 -7.64 -22.95
CA ALA A 134 26.79 -8.28 -24.17
C ALA A 134 26.33 -9.70 -23.85
N VAL A 135 25.04 -9.86 -23.55
CA VAL A 135 24.38 -11.16 -23.48
C VAL A 135 24.23 -11.64 -24.92
N GLU A 136 24.88 -12.77 -25.19
CA GLU A 136 24.86 -13.49 -26.44
C GLU A 136 23.43 -13.65 -26.97
N THR A 137 23.21 -13.17 -28.19
CA THR A 137 22.01 -13.35 -29.02
C THR A 137 21.68 -14.81 -29.37
N ALA A 138 22.29 -15.79 -28.69
CA ALA A 138 22.07 -17.22 -28.89
C ALA A 138 20.91 -17.77 -28.04
N GLY A 139 20.60 -17.17 -26.89
CA GLY A 139 19.53 -17.61 -26.00
C GLY A 139 18.12 -17.27 -26.48
N ASP A 140 17.94 -16.09 -27.08
CA ASP A 140 16.63 -15.62 -27.57
C ASP A 140 16.11 -16.41 -28.79
N VAL A 141 17.02 -16.98 -29.59
CA VAL A 141 16.64 -17.81 -30.76
C VAL A 141 16.28 -19.24 -30.34
N ALA A 142 16.90 -19.75 -29.26
CA ALA A 142 16.67 -21.10 -28.76
C ALA A 142 15.27 -21.28 -28.15
N TRP A 143 14.83 -20.34 -27.30
CA TRP A 143 13.50 -20.45 -26.67
C TRP A 143 12.35 -20.33 -27.68
N TYR A 144 12.53 -19.54 -28.75
CA TYR A 144 11.54 -19.39 -29.81
C TYR A 144 11.37 -20.69 -30.60
N ALA A 145 12.47 -21.42 -30.83
CA ALA A 145 12.45 -22.74 -31.45
C ALA A 145 11.71 -23.76 -30.57
N ASP A 146 11.95 -23.75 -29.25
CA ASP A 146 11.24 -24.59 -28.29
C ASP A 146 9.74 -24.29 -28.26
N LEU A 147 9.36 -23.02 -28.36
CA LEU A 147 7.96 -22.60 -28.36
C LEU A 147 7.22 -22.99 -29.65
N VAL A 148 7.90 -22.93 -30.80
CA VAL A 148 7.36 -23.41 -32.07
C VAL A 148 7.21 -24.94 -32.05
N ALA A 149 8.17 -25.66 -31.46
CA ALA A 149 8.09 -27.11 -31.28
C ALA A 149 6.91 -27.49 -30.35
N LEU A 150 6.73 -26.80 -29.23
CA LEU A 150 5.61 -26.99 -28.31
C LEU A 150 4.25 -26.72 -28.99
N LYS A 151 4.16 -25.66 -29.80
CA LYS A 151 2.95 -25.34 -30.57
C LYS A 151 2.60 -26.44 -31.58
N ALA A 152 3.61 -27.02 -32.22
CA ALA A 152 3.41 -28.13 -33.16
C ALA A 152 2.95 -29.41 -32.44
N GLU A 153 3.48 -29.68 -31.24
CA GLU A 153 3.05 -30.79 -30.39
C GLU A 153 1.58 -30.67 -29.97
N LEU A 154 1.20 -29.52 -29.40
CA LEU A 154 -0.18 -29.25 -28.98
C LEU A 154 -1.17 -29.41 -30.13
N ARG A 155 -0.83 -28.90 -31.32
CA ARG A 155 -1.71 -29.04 -32.49
C ARG A 155 -1.86 -30.51 -32.94
N ARG A 156 -0.83 -31.33 -32.74
CA ARG A 156 -0.86 -32.76 -33.04
C ARG A 156 -1.70 -33.52 -32.02
N GLU A 157 -1.57 -33.21 -30.74
CA GLU A 157 -2.39 -33.82 -29.68
C GLU A 157 -3.88 -33.48 -29.86
N PHE A 158 -4.22 -32.20 -30.09
CA PHE A 158 -5.61 -31.81 -30.33
C PHE A 158 -6.16 -32.37 -31.66
N GLY A 159 -5.34 -32.44 -32.70
CA GLY A 159 -5.71 -33.05 -33.98
C GLY A 159 -5.92 -34.57 -33.86
N ALA A 160 -5.08 -35.26 -33.09
CA ALA A 160 -5.20 -36.69 -32.83
C ALA A 160 -6.45 -37.01 -31.98
N SER A 161 -6.73 -36.22 -30.93
CA SER A 161 -7.98 -36.34 -30.18
C SER A 161 -9.23 -36.07 -31.02
N SER A 162 -9.11 -35.28 -32.10
CA SER A 162 -10.21 -35.03 -33.04
C SER A 162 -10.37 -36.14 -34.08
N ALA A 163 -9.29 -36.83 -34.44
CA ALA A 163 -9.28 -37.93 -35.41
C ALA A 163 -9.69 -39.28 -34.79
N ASP A 164 -9.51 -39.45 -33.47
CA ASP A 164 -9.95 -40.63 -32.72
C ASP A 164 -11.48 -40.66 -32.50
N VAL A 165 -12.19 -39.60 -32.89
CA VAL A 165 -13.64 -39.64 -33.12
C VAL A 165 -13.90 -40.34 -34.46
N SER A 166 -13.72 -41.66 -34.45
CA SER A 166 -14.06 -42.53 -35.58
C SER A 166 -15.57 -42.43 -35.87
N PRO A 167 -16.02 -42.38 -37.15
CA PRO A 167 -17.45 -42.22 -37.50
C PRO A 167 -18.31 -43.45 -37.18
N GLU A 168 -17.74 -44.49 -36.56
CA GLU A 168 -18.38 -45.76 -36.23
C GLU A 168 -19.09 -45.75 -34.85
N VAL A 169 -19.49 -44.58 -34.35
CA VAL A 169 -20.40 -44.46 -33.19
C VAL A 169 -21.59 -43.54 -33.53
N ALA A 170 -21.90 -43.36 -34.82
CA ALA A 170 -23.03 -42.54 -35.26
C ALA A 170 -24.37 -43.30 -35.35
N THR A 171 -24.43 -44.59 -34.99
CA THR A 171 -25.65 -45.42 -35.22
C THR A 171 -26.27 -46.07 -33.98
N ALA A 172 -25.81 -45.78 -32.77
CA ALA A 172 -26.48 -46.28 -31.56
C ALA A 172 -26.25 -45.35 -30.37
N VAL A 173 -26.94 -44.21 -30.34
CA VAL A 173 -27.14 -43.46 -29.10
C VAL A 173 -28.62 -43.10 -29.01
N GLU A 174 -29.28 -43.69 -28.02
CA GLU A 174 -30.66 -43.39 -27.64
C GLU A 174 -30.86 -41.90 -27.35
N PRO A 175 -32.05 -41.33 -27.65
CA PRO A 175 -32.33 -39.93 -27.44
C PRO A 175 -32.64 -39.70 -25.96
N GLY A 176 -31.62 -39.46 -25.15
CA GLY A 176 -31.84 -39.41 -23.70
C GLY A 176 -30.71 -38.84 -22.87
N LEU A 177 -29.95 -37.86 -23.36
CA LEU A 177 -29.28 -36.88 -22.49
C LEU A 177 -28.78 -35.72 -23.35
N ASP A 178 -29.32 -34.55 -23.05
CA ASP A 178 -29.15 -33.31 -23.78
C ASP A 178 -27.67 -33.03 -24.08
N ALA A 179 -27.31 -33.14 -25.36
CA ALA A 179 -26.13 -32.49 -25.92
C ALA A 179 -26.36 -30.97 -25.86
N GLN A 180 -26.27 -30.42 -24.65
CA GLN A 180 -26.18 -28.98 -24.47
C GLN A 180 -24.98 -28.51 -25.30
N PRO A 181 -25.15 -27.49 -26.16
CA PRO A 181 -24.03 -26.97 -26.92
C PRO A 181 -22.95 -26.59 -25.92
N VAL A 182 -21.73 -27.08 -26.14
CA VAL A 182 -20.52 -26.86 -25.33
C VAL A 182 -20.47 -25.48 -24.62
N PRO A 183 -20.81 -24.34 -25.24
CA PRO A 183 -20.91 -23.05 -24.55
C PRO A 183 -21.84 -23.02 -23.32
N THR A 184 -23.01 -23.67 -23.35
CA THR A 184 -23.96 -23.68 -22.22
C THR A 184 -23.42 -24.47 -21.02
N HIS A 185 -22.66 -25.53 -21.28
CA HIS A 185 -21.99 -26.30 -20.21
C HIS A 185 -20.88 -25.46 -19.54
N PHE A 186 -20.05 -24.76 -20.32
CA PHE A 186 -19.02 -23.88 -19.77
C PHE A 186 -19.62 -22.72 -18.96
N GLN A 187 -20.67 -22.07 -19.46
CA GLN A 187 -21.39 -21.03 -18.71
C GLN A 187 -21.96 -21.56 -17.39
N ARG A 188 -22.49 -22.78 -17.39
CA ARG A 188 -22.98 -23.44 -16.17
C ARG A 188 -21.84 -23.70 -15.16
N LEU A 189 -20.69 -24.17 -15.63
CA LEU A 189 -19.51 -24.39 -14.78
C LEU A 189 -18.95 -23.07 -14.23
N ILE A 190 -18.90 -22.01 -15.04
CA ILE A 190 -18.46 -20.68 -14.60
C ILE A 190 -19.38 -20.16 -13.51
N THR A 191 -20.70 -20.19 -13.73
CA THR A 191 -21.68 -19.72 -12.74
C THR A 191 -21.61 -20.51 -11.43
N GLU A 192 -21.38 -21.83 -11.53
CA GLU A 192 -21.20 -22.69 -10.36
C GLU A 192 -19.87 -22.39 -9.63
N SER A 193 -18.80 -22.10 -10.38
CA SER A 193 -17.51 -21.70 -9.81
C SER A 193 -17.56 -20.32 -9.17
N GLU A 194 -18.24 -19.34 -9.77
CA GLU A 194 -18.45 -18.00 -9.21
C GLU A 194 -19.25 -18.08 -7.92
N ARG A 195 -20.29 -18.92 -7.86
CA ARG A 195 -21.05 -19.14 -6.61
C ARG A 195 -20.19 -19.74 -5.51
N ARG A 196 -19.23 -20.62 -5.84
CA ARG A 196 -18.28 -21.18 -4.86
C ARG A 196 -17.28 -20.11 -4.41
N GLN A 197 -16.75 -19.31 -5.34
CA GLN A 197 -15.84 -18.21 -5.03
C GLN A 197 -16.50 -17.12 -4.19
N GLN A 198 -17.74 -16.75 -4.48
CA GLN A 198 -18.51 -15.76 -3.71
C GLN A 198 -18.74 -16.21 -2.26
N ARG A 199 -19.00 -17.50 -2.02
CA ARG A 199 -19.18 -18.05 -0.68
C ARG A 199 -17.90 -18.03 0.14
N ASP A 200 -16.78 -18.45 -0.45
CA ASP A 200 -15.48 -18.42 0.23
C ASP A 200 -15.06 -16.97 0.55
N LEU A 201 -15.26 -16.05 -0.41
CA LEU A 201 -14.99 -14.63 -0.22
C LEU A 201 -15.87 -14.02 0.88
N ALA A 202 -17.16 -14.33 0.93
CA ALA A 202 -18.06 -13.86 1.99
C ALA A 202 -17.62 -14.33 3.38
N LEU A 203 -17.14 -15.57 3.50
CA LEU A 203 -16.61 -16.09 4.76
C LEU A 203 -15.32 -15.38 5.18
N ARG A 204 -14.41 -15.12 4.24
CA ARG A 204 -13.17 -14.37 4.50
C ARG A 204 -13.46 -12.93 4.93
N PHE A 205 -14.39 -12.25 4.27
CA PHE A 205 -14.81 -10.91 4.68
C PHE A 205 -15.45 -10.91 6.07
N ALA A 206 -16.31 -11.88 6.38
CA ALA A 206 -16.92 -12.01 7.70
C ALA A 206 -15.88 -12.32 8.80
N HIS A 207 -14.79 -13.00 8.46
CA HIS A 207 -13.67 -13.21 9.39
C HIS A 207 -12.91 -11.90 9.63
N LEU A 208 -12.58 -11.15 8.57
CA LEU A 208 -11.84 -9.89 8.69
C LEU A 208 -12.62 -8.81 9.47
N THR A 209 -13.94 -8.73 9.30
CA THR A 209 -14.76 -7.76 10.05
C THR A 209 -14.80 -8.07 11.54
N ARG A 210 -14.83 -9.34 11.93
CA ARG A 210 -14.74 -9.74 13.35
C ARG A 210 -13.39 -9.38 13.96
N GLU A 211 -12.30 -9.62 13.23
CA GLU A 211 -10.96 -9.29 13.71
C GLU A 211 -10.80 -7.77 13.90
N ALA A 212 -11.28 -6.97 12.95
CA ALA A 212 -11.24 -5.51 13.04
C ALA A 212 -12.04 -4.97 14.24
N GLU A 213 -13.21 -5.55 14.52
CA GLU A 213 -14.03 -5.17 15.68
C GLU A 213 -13.36 -5.56 17.00
N ALA A 214 -12.76 -6.75 17.08
CA ALA A 214 -11.99 -7.18 18.26
C ALA A 214 -10.80 -6.26 18.52
N GLN A 215 -10.08 -5.85 17.47
CA GLN A 215 -8.97 -4.92 17.58
C GLN A 215 -9.43 -3.53 18.05
N ARG A 216 -10.55 -3.03 17.51
CA ARG A 216 -11.14 -1.76 17.95
C ARG A 216 -11.53 -1.80 19.43
N GLN A 217 -12.10 -2.90 19.91
CA GLN A 217 -12.45 -3.06 21.33
C GLN A 217 -11.21 -3.07 22.23
N ALA A 218 -10.15 -3.77 21.83
CA ALA A 218 -8.88 -3.76 22.55
C ALA A 218 -8.25 -2.36 22.59
N ASP A 219 -8.31 -1.62 21.48
CA ASP A 219 -7.80 -0.26 21.40
C ASP A 219 -8.61 0.71 22.28
N LEU A 220 -9.94 0.57 22.32
CA LEU A 220 -10.78 1.38 23.19
C LEU A 220 -10.43 1.18 24.67
N LEU A 221 -10.25 -0.07 25.11
CA LEU A 221 -9.82 -0.38 26.48
C LEU A 221 -8.45 0.23 26.80
N ARG A 222 -7.53 0.20 25.82
CA ARG A 222 -6.19 0.79 25.98
C ARG A 222 -6.23 2.33 26.05
N ILE A 223 -7.10 2.96 25.28
CA ILE A 223 -7.32 4.42 25.33
C ILE A 223 -7.91 4.79 26.69
N GLU A 224 -8.91 4.05 27.18
CA GLU A 224 -9.51 4.29 28.51
C GLU A 224 -8.47 4.19 29.63
N GLU A 225 -7.61 3.16 29.62
CA GLU A 225 -6.52 3.00 30.59
C GLU A 225 -5.55 4.19 30.55
N ARG A 226 -5.11 4.60 29.34
CA ARG A 226 -4.19 5.73 29.19
C ARG A 226 -4.80 7.07 29.60
N VAL A 227 -6.08 7.30 29.26
CA VAL A 227 -6.78 8.53 29.65
C VAL A 227 -6.92 8.59 31.17
N GLY A 228 -7.26 7.48 31.82
CA GLY A 228 -7.31 7.39 33.28
C GLY A 228 -5.95 7.69 33.94
N GLN A 229 -4.85 7.17 33.37
CA GLN A 229 -3.50 7.46 33.87
C GLN A 229 -3.13 8.95 33.78
N ILE A 230 -3.47 9.61 32.66
CA ILE A 230 -3.20 11.05 32.49
C ILE A 230 -4.03 11.89 33.47
N GLN A 231 -5.31 11.55 33.67
CA GLN A 231 -6.16 12.24 34.64
C GLN A 231 -5.61 12.12 36.06
N GLY A 232 -5.18 10.92 36.47
CA GLY A 232 -4.56 10.71 37.79
C GLY A 232 -3.26 11.51 37.99
N LEU A 233 -2.44 11.65 36.95
CA LEU A 233 -1.22 12.50 37.00
C LEU A 233 -1.58 13.98 37.15
N THR A 234 -2.60 14.46 36.41
CA THR A 234 -3.05 15.85 36.53
C THR A 234 -3.68 16.16 37.88
N GLU A 235 -4.44 15.24 38.48
CA GLU A 235 -4.99 15.44 39.83
C GLU A 235 -3.87 15.51 40.88
N ALA A 236 -2.85 14.66 40.78
CA ALA A 236 -1.70 14.71 41.67
C ALA A 236 -0.93 16.04 41.54
N GLU A 237 -0.75 16.55 40.33
CA GLU A 237 -0.08 17.83 40.07
C GLU A 237 -0.90 19.03 40.58
N VAL A 238 -2.23 18.99 40.47
CA VAL A 238 -3.13 20.00 41.02
C VAL A 238 -3.09 20.01 42.55
N VAL A 239 -3.10 18.84 43.20
CA VAL A 239 -2.95 18.74 44.67
C VAL A 239 -1.61 19.31 45.11
N GLN A 240 -0.51 18.93 44.45
CA GLN A 240 0.82 19.45 44.78
C GLN A 240 0.92 20.97 44.59
N THR A 241 0.32 21.51 43.53
CA THR A 241 0.29 22.97 43.28
C THR A 241 -0.48 23.70 44.38
N ASN A 242 -1.63 23.17 44.80
CA ASN A 242 -2.42 23.74 45.89
C ASN A 242 -1.66 23.70 47.23
N GLU A 243 -0.95 22.61 47.53
CA GLU A 243 -0.11 22.53 48.74
C GLU A 243 0.99 23.60 48.74
N ILE A 244 1.69 23.78 47.61
CA ILE A 244 2.72 24.83 47.48
C ILE A 244 2.12 26.22 47.70
N MET A 245 0.94 26.48 47.16
CA MET A 245 0.24 27.75 47.35
C MET A 245 -0.14 27.98 48.82
N ASP A 246 -0.63 26.96 49.52
CA ASP A 246 -0.93 27.02 50.95
C ASP A 246 0.34 27.29 51.78
N TYR A 247 1.47 26.67 51.44
CA TYR A 247 2.77 26.97 52.08
C TYR A 247 3.19 28.43 51.87
N LEU A 248 3.01 28.97 50.66
CA LEU A 248 3.32 30.37 50.36
C LEU A 248 2.39 31.34 51.11
N GLU A 249 1.10 31.02 51.22
CA GLU A 249 0.17 31.82 52.00
C GLU A 249 0.46 31.77 53.50
N ALA A 250 0.83 30.61 54.03
CA ALA A 250 1.25 30.44 55.41
C ALA A 250 2.52 31.25 55.69
N ALA A 251 3.53 31.16 54.83
CA ALA A 251 4.76 31.95 54.93
C ALA A 251 4.48 33.46 54.88
N ARG A 252 3.60 33.91 53.97
CA ARG A 252 3.19 35.31 53.86
C ARG A 252 2.43 35.80 55.10
N ARG A 253 1.62 34.95 55.74
CA ARG A 253 0.93 35.27 57.01
C ARG A 253 1.89 35.39 58.18
N VAL A 254 2.91 34.54 58.25
CA VAL A 254 3.97 34.63 59.28
C VAL A 254 4.79 35.92 59.10
N SER A 255 5.18 36.24 57.86
CA SER A 255 5.89 37.48 57.53
C SER A 255 5.08 38.75 57.86
N ARG A 256 3.75 38.75 57.64
CA ARG A 256 2.91 39.90 58.01
C ARG A 256 2.67 40.04 59.52
N ARG A 257 2.72 38.96 60.30
CA ARG A 257 2.59 39.01 61.76
C ARG A 257 3.91 39.29 62.49
N GLY A 258 5.05 39.04 61.83
CA GLY A 258 6.38 39.41 62.33
C GLY A 258 7.00 40.47 61.45
N VAL A 259 6.80 41.75 61.77
CA VAL A 259 7.63 42.83 61.22
C VAL A 259 9.05 42.62 61.75
N ALA A 260 9.90 41.99 60.93
CA ALA A 260 11.34 41.88 61.18
C ALA A 260 11.99 43.19 60.75
N ASP A 261 12.56 43.91 61.72
CA ASP A 261 13.10 45.27 61.51
C ASP A 261 14.45 45.28 60.78
N ARG A 262 15.16 44.13 60.69
CA ARG A 262 16.38 43.97 59.87
C ARG A 262 16.79 42.50 59.74
N VAL A 263 17.12 42.07 58.53
CA VAL A 263 17.74 40.75 58.23
C VAL A 263 19.03 41.04 57.48
N ASP A 264 20.17 40.67 58.06
CA ASP A 264 21.47 40.79 57.40
C ASP A 264 21.87 39.45 56.78
N LEU A 265 22.30 39.49 55.52
CA LEU A 265 22.92 38.37 54.81
C LEU A 265 24.37 38.25 55.28
N LEU A 266 24.72 37.12 55.90
CA LEU A 266 26.10 36.81 56.20
C LEU A 266 26.81 36.36 54.91
N THR A 267 28.11 36.63 54.84
CA THR A 267 28.98 36.36 53.67
C THR A 267 29.10 34.88 53.30
N ASP A 268 28.56 33.98 54.11
CA ASP A 268 28.49 32.53 53.88
C ASP A 268 27.13 32.06 53.29
N GLY A 269 26.21 32.99 53.02
CA GLY A 269 24.89 32.70 52.46
C GLY A 269 23.85 32.26 53.49
N SER A 270 24.19 32.23 54.79
CA SER A 270 23.25 31.93 55.86
C SER A 270 22.50 33.19 56.33
N LEU A 271 21.19 33.05 56.59
CA LEU A 271 20.35 34.12 57.12
C LEU A 271 20.27 34.00 58.65
N ARG A 272 20.67 35.04 59.38
CA ARG A 272 20.57 35.08 60.85
C ARG A 272 19.55 36.12 61.30
N LEU A 273 18.49 35.70 61.98
CA LEU A 273 17.45 36.57 62.55
C LEU A 273 17.97 37.20 63.85
N LEU A 274 18.18 38.52 63.88
CA LEU A 274 18.76 39.24 65.03
C LEU A 274 17.74 39.88 65.99
N GLY A 275 16.44 39.72 65.78
CA GLY A 275 15.45 40.17 66.76
C GLY A 275 14.01 39.91 66.35
N TYR A 276 13.21 39.40 67.28
CA TYR A 276 11.76 39.37 67.16
C TYR A 276 11.17 40.30 68.23
N LYS A 277 10.38 41.31 67.83
CA LYS A 277 9.59 42.10 68.78
C LYS A 277 8.14 41.63 68.67
N ARG A 278 7.68 40.92 69.70
CA ARG A 278 6.29 40.45 69.78
C ARG A 278 5.39 41.67 69.98
N VAL A 279 4.59 42.03 68.99
CA VAL A 279 3.58 43.10 69.12
C VAL A 279 2.44 42.55 69.99
N THR A 280 2.44 42.89 71.27
CA THR A 280 1.27 42.71 72.14
C THR A 280 0.29 43.84 71.84
N GLY A 281 -0.87 43.49 71.26
CA GLY A 281 -1.95 44.42 70.98
C GLY A 281 -2.48 45.09 72.25
N ARG A 282 -2.92 46.34 72.10
CA ARG A 282 -3.82 47.04 73.02
C ARG A 282 -5.20 47.06 72.39
#